data_AF-A0A7D5NBN3-F1
#
_entry.id   AF-A0A7D5NBN3-F1
#
_cell.length_a   1.000
_cell.length_b   1.000
_cell.length_c   1.000
_cell.angle_alpha   90.00
_cell.angle_beta   90.00
_cell.angle_gamma   90.00
#
_symmetry.space_group_name_H-M   'P 1'
#
loop_
_entity.id
_entity.type
_entity.pdbx_description
1 polymer ?
#
loop_
_entity_poly.entity_id
_entity_poly.type
_entity_poly.pdbx_seq_one_letter_code
_entity_poly.pdbx_strand_id
1 'polypeptide(L)'
;MRPKAKFNGYHYPTTHDFSDDTRAKLRELYPHQAETCPTFGDAADEFVDALLRWGYGLAAELGVTKQFLTKEEARAECDALLKDLRSTRTKLQNLSGDFDRLLGEDADPRGCADSITLMIKCAESARCNIDLKKDQARKPVEWKHYVALDFAGRIAIVLRDYEIKPSATASTYTRMVDITQDKNYGIEDTSEYVSCAVKILKIIADDVGLVLAESTWRDTLAEATRQP
;
A
#
# COMPACT_ATOMS: atom_id res chain seq x y z
N MET A 1 -29.33 18.92 2.44
CA MET A 1 -28.26 18.91 1.40
C MET A 1 -27.39 17.70 1.64
N ARG A 2 -27.32 16.74 0.72
CA ARG A 2 -26.37 15.62 0.82
C ARG A 2 -25.01 16.07 0.27
N PRO A 3 -23.88 15.76 0.91
CA PRO A 3 -22.57 16.12 0.40
C PRO A 3 -22.33 15.37 -0.93
N LYS A 4 -22.04 16.13 -1.99
CA LYS A 4 -21.62 15.57 -3.28
C LYS A 4 -20.24 14.93 -3.09
N ALA A 5 -20.12 13.64 -3.39
CA ALA A 5 -18.81 13.01 -3.53
C ALA A 5 -18.04 13.76 -4.63
N LYS A 6 -16.94 14.41 -4.24
CA LYS A 6 -16.02 15.04 -5.20
C LYS A 6 -15.26 13.90 -5.87
N PHE A 7 -15.47 13.75 -7.18
CA PHE A 7 -14.63 12.92 -8.03
C PHE A 7 -13.23 13.56 -8.07
N ASN A 8 -12.34 13.12 -7.19
CA ASN A 8 -10.91 13.40 -7.32
C ASN A 8 -10.41 12.43 -8.39
N GLY A 9 -10.02 12.98 -9.54
CA GLY A 9 -9.55 12.21 -10.69
C GLY A 9 -8.54 11.13 -10.29
N TYR A 10 -8.52 10.04 -11.05
CA TYR A 10 -7.60 8.92 -10.87
C TYR A 10 -6.16 9.41 -10.67
N HIS A 11 -5.73 9.51 -9.41
CA HIS A 11 -4.34 9.31 -9.08
C HIS A 11 -4.11 7.81 -9.18
N TYR A 12 -3.51 7.37 -10.29
CA TYR A 12 -2.63 6.20 -10.22
C TYR A 12 -1.75 6.39 -8.98
N PRO A 13 -1.50 5.36 -8.15
CA PRO A 13 -0.60 5.53 -7.03
C PRO A 13 0.75 5.95 -7.62
N THR A 14 1.03 7.25 -7.52
CA THR A 14 2.37 7.80 -7.62
C THR A 14 3.20 6.94 -6.70
N THR A 15 4.30 6.43 -7.24
CA THR A 15 5.35 5.76 -6.47
C THR A 15 5.49 6.47 -5.13
N HIS A 16 5.24 5.76 -4.03
CA HIS A 16 5.34 6.35 -2.70
C HIS A 16 6.79 6.76 -2.50
N ASP A 17 7.09 8.05 -2.59
CA ASP A 17 8.45 8.54 -2.42
C ASP A 17 8.80 8.51 -0.92
N PHE A 18 9.60 7.52 -0.53
CA PHE A 18 10.11 7.40 0.84
C PHE A 18 10.94 8.63 1.21
N SER A 19 10.71 9.14 2.44
CA SER A 19 11.42 10.32 2.92
C SER A 19 12.94 10.09 3.05
N ASP A 20 13.71 11.17 2.89
CA ASP A 20 15.17 11.15 3.12
C ASP A 20 15.50 10.74 4.56
N ASP A 21 14.64 11.08 5.53
CA ASP A 21 14.73 10.67 6.92
C ASP A 21 14.58 9.14 7.08
N THR A 22 13.61 8.54 6.38
CA THR A 22 13.44 7.08 6.34
C THR A 22 14.68 6.40 5.75
N ARG A 23 15.22 6.93 4.63
CA ARG A 23 16.46 6.41 4.04
C ARG A 23 17.64 6.52 5.02
N ALA A 24 17.81 7.66 5.70
CA ALA A 24 18.88 7.85 6.68
C ALA A 24 18.80 6.86 7.85
N LYS A 25 17.61 6.69 8.43
CA LYS A 25 17.37 5.72 9.52
C LYS A 25 17.64 4.28 9.12
N LEU A 26 17.33 3.91 7.87
CA LEU A 26 17.61 2.56 7.37
C LEU A 26 19.11 2.32 7.14
N ARG A 27 19.87 3.33 6.69
CA ARG A 27 21.34 3.23 6.56
C ARG A 27 22.02 2.99 7.89
N GLU A 28 21.57 3.63 8.96
CA GLU A 28 22.11 3.43 10.32
C GLU A 28 21.98 1.98 10.81
N LEU A 29 21.01 1.23 10.26
CA LEU A 29 20.75 -0.16 10.63
C LEU A 29 21.54 -1.18 9.79
N TYR A 30 22.36 -0.71 8.83
CA TYR A 30 23.24 -1.58 8.06
C TYR A 30 24.45 -2.04 8.90
N PRO A 31 24.72 -3.35 8.99
CA PRO A 31 25.76 -3.89 9.89
C PRO A 31 27.20 -3.71 9.39
N HIS A 32 27.43 -3.50 8.09
CA HIS A 32 28.77 -3.46 7.49
C HIS A 32 29.22 -2.05 7.07
N GLN A 33 29.02 -1.04 7.93
CA GLN A 33 29.40 0.36 7.67
C GLN A 33 30.91 0.59 7.34
N ALA A 34 31.75 -0.44 7.44
CA ALA A 34 33.18 -0.38 7.17
C ALA A 34 33.58 -0.71 5.72
N GLU A 35 32.67 -1.21 4.87
CA GLU A 35 32.98 -1.63 3.49
C GLU A 35 32.45 -0.64 2.46
N THR A 36 33.02 0.56 2.42
CA THR A 36 32.79 1.48 1.29
C THR A 36 33.59 0.98 0.08
N CYS A 37 32.91 0.45 -0.93
CA CYS A 37 33.51 0.13 -2.22
C CYS A 37 33.43 1.39 -3.13
N PRO A 38 34.54 2.07 -3.46
CA PRO A 38 34.51 3.35 -4.18
C PRO A 38 33.92 3.27 -5.61
N THR A 39 33.69 2.05 -6.11
CA THR A 39 33.37 1.78 -7.51
C THR A 39 31.90 1.36 -7.73
N PHE A 40 31.19 0.94 -6.68
CA PHE A 40 29.83 0.37 -6.77
C PHE A 40 28.96 0.85 -5.60
N GLY A 41 28.59 2.13 -5.59
CA GLY A 41 27.66 2.68 -4.59
C GLY A 41 28.11 2.53 -3.12
N ASP A 42 27.32 3.06 -2.20
CA ASP A 42 27.46 2.71 -0.78
C ASP A 42 26.69 1.40 -0.57
N ALA A 43 27.31 0.34 -0.02
CA ALA A 43 26.64 -0.92 0.23
C ALA A 43 25.40 -0.75 1.16
N ALA A 44 25.42 0.31 1.97
CA ALA A 44 24.26 0.73 2.75
C ALA A 44 23.10 1.25 1.87
N ASP A 45 23.38 1.90 0.74
CA ASP A 45 22.35 2.37 -0.20
C ASP A 45 21.69 1.19 -0.94
N GLU A 46 22.46 0.19 -1.36
CA GLU A 46 21.91 -1.03 -1.98
C GLU A 46 21.01 -1.80 -1.01
N PHE A 47 21.42 -1.89 0.25
CA PHE A 47 20.61 -2.45 1.32
C PHE A 47 19.29 -1.68 1.52
N VAL A 48 19.36 -0.35 1.59
CA VAL A 48 18.17 0.51 1.71
C VAL A 48 17.24 0.33 0.52
N ASP A 49 17.76 0.34 -0.70
CA ASP A 49 16.96 0.17 -1.91
C ASP A 49 16.31 -1.22 -1.98
N ALA A 50 17.00 -2.28 -1.52
CA ALA A 50 16.44 -3.62 -1.42
C ALA A 50 15.27 -3.69 -0.42
N LEU A 51 15.36 -2.99 0.72
CA LEU A 51 14.28 -2.88 1.69
C LEU A 51 13.10 -2.05 1.15
N LEU A 52 13.39 -0.87 0.59
CA LEU A 52 12.38 0.06 0.10
C LEU A 52 11.64 -0.49 -1.12
N ARG A 53 12.27 -1.35 -1.94
CA ARG A 53 11.61 -2.09 -3.02
C ARG A 53 10.32 -2.76 -2.55
N TRP A 54 10.34 -3.38 -1.37
CA TRP A 54 9.16 -4.01 -0.78
C TRP A 54 8.22 -3.01 -0.12
N GLY A 55 8.76 -1.92 0.42
CA GLY A 55 7.97 -0.78 0.90
C GLY A 55 7.07 -0.17 -0.19
N TYR A 56 7.55 -0.05 -1.43
CA TYR A 56 6.70 0.42 -2.55
C TYR A 56 5.54 -0.55 -2.83
N GLY A 57 5.78 -1.85 -2.74
CA GLY A 57 4.73 -2.88 -2.85
C GLY A 57 3.69 -2.76 -1.74
N LEU A 58 4.14 -2.56 -0.50
CA LEU A 58 3.28 -2.31 0.66
C LEU A 58 2.40 -1.06 0.47
N ALA A 59 2.99 0.05 0.02
CA ALA A 59 2.24 1.29 -0.23
C ALA A 59 1.15 1.10 -1.30
N ALA A 60 1.44 0.34 -2.36
CA ALA A 60 0.47 0.01 -3.40
C ALA A 60 -0.69 -0.84 -2.85
N GLU A 61 -0.40 -1.87 -2.04
CA GLU A 61 -1.42 -2.73 -1.41
C GLU A 61 -2.29 -1.98 -0.39
N LEU A 62 -1.69 -1.05 0.37
CA LEU A 62 -2.43 -0.14 1.25
C LEU A 62 -3.30 0.86 0.48
N GLY A 63 -2.86 1.30 -0.70
CA GLY A 63 -3.64 2.12 -1.62
C GLY A 63 -4.93 1.42 -2.08
N VAL A 64 -4.84 0.12 -2.39
CA VAL A 64 -6.01 -0.73 -2.71
C VAL A 64 -6.95 -0.86 -1.50
N THR A 65 -6.40 -0.84 -0.28
CA THR A 65 -7.17 -0.93 0.97
C THR A 65 -8.08 0.28 1.20
N LYS A 66 -7.68 1.48 0.75
CA LYS A 66 -8.54 2.68 0.82
C LYS A 66 -9.75 2.58 -0.11
N GLN A 67 -9.80 1.58 -0.98
CA GLN A 67 -10.85 1.34 -1.98
C GLN A 67 -11.68 0.08 -1.68
N PHE A 68 -11.69 -0.42 -0.44
CA PHE A 68 -12.66 -1.44 -0.04
C PHE A 68 -14.08 -0.85 0.00
N LEU A 69 -14.65 -0.60 -1.18
CA LEU A 69 -16.09 -0.50 -1.37
C LEU A 69 -16.67 -1.85 -0.98
N THR A 70 -17.57 -1.84 0.00
CA THR A 70 -18.40 -3.01 0.27
C THR A 70 -19.17 -3.39 -1.00
N LYS A 71 -19.60 -4.65 -1.13
CA LYS A 71 -20.46 -5.07 -2.25
C LYS A 71 -21.68 -4.17 -2.38
N GLU A 72 -22.23 -3.70 -1.26
CA GLU A 72 -23.38 -2.82 -1.21
C GLU A 72 -23.06 -1.42 -1.73
N GLU A 73 -21.91 -0.84 -1.36
CA GLU A 73 -21.46 0.45 -1.90
C GLU A 73 -21.11 0.35 -3.39
N ALA A 74 -20.43 -0.72 -3.80
CA ALA A 74 -20.14 -0.98 -5.22
C ALA A 74 -21.43 -1.15 -6.04
N ARG A 75 -22.46 -1.81 -5.49
CA ARG A 75 -23.79 -1.89 -6.11
C ARG A 75 -24.45 -0.52 -6.18
N ALA A 76 -24.41 0.25 -5.09
CA ALA A 76 -25.02 1.58 -5.03
C ALA A 76 -24.38 2.55 -6.04
N GLU A 77 -23.05 2.51 -6.18
CA GLU A 77 -22.31 3.31 -7.15
C GLU A 77 -22.62 2.87 -8.59
N CYS A 78 -22.64 1.55 -8.84
CA CYS A 78 -23.00 1.01 -10.15
C CYS A 78 -24.45 1.37 -10.54
N ASP A 79 -25.40 1.29 -9.61
CA ASP A 79 -26.80 1.63 -9.85
C ASP A 79 -26.99 3.14 -10.09
N ALA A 80 -26.24 3.98 -9.38
CA ALA A 80 -26.22 5.42 -9.63
C ALA A 80 -25.68 5.73 -11.04
N LEU A 81 -24.56 5.12 -11.41
CA LEU A 81 -23.97 5.26 -12.76
C LEU A 81 -24.94 4.79 -13.85
N LEU A 82 -25.55 3.61 -13.68
CA LEU A 82 -26.52 3.07 -14.65
C LEU A 82 -27.74 3.97 -14.81
N LYS A 83 -28.23 4.57 -13.71
CA LYS A 83 -29.34 5.52 -13.76
C LYS A 83 -28.98 6.75 -14.59
N ASP A 84 -27.81 7.33 -14.37
CA ASP A 84 -27.36 8.53 -15.08
C ASP A 84 -27.08 8.26 -16.56
N LEU A 85 -26.46 7.12 -16.89
CA LEU A 85 -26.22 6.70 -18.27
C LEU A 85 -27.54 6.45 -19.02
N ARG A 86 -28.50 5.74 -18.41
CA ARG A 86 -29.82 5.50 -19.02
C ARG A 86 -30.58 6.80 -19.25
N SER A 87 -30.55 7.72 -18.27
CA SER A 87 -31.17 9.04 -18.40
C SER A 87 -30.54 9.84 -19.55
N THR A 88 -29.21 9.86 -19.63
CA THR A 88 -28.46 10.59 -20.66
C THR A 88 -28.72 10.02 -22.05
N ARG A 89 -28.72 8.68 -22.19
CA ARG A 89 -29.10 8.01 -23.44
C ARG A 89 -30.49 8.42 -23.91
N THR A 90 -31.49 8.37 -23.03
CA THR A 90 -32.87 8.74 -23.37
C THR A 90 -32.97 10.20 -23.80
N LYS A 91 -32.23 11.11 -23.16
CA LYS A 91 -32.20 12.53 -23.55
C LYS A 91 -31.60 12.72 -24.94
N LEU A 92 -30.47 12.06 -25.23
CA LEU A 92 -29.81 12.13 -26.54
C LEU A 92 -30.66 11.53 -27.67
N GLN A 93 -31.40 10.45 -27.39
CA GLN A 93 -32.31 9.84 -28.36
C GLN A 93 -33.56 10.69 -28.64
N ASN A 94 -33.99 11.51 -27.68
CA ASN A 94 -35.23 12.30 -27.75
C ASN A 94 -34.95 13.80 -27.70
N LEU A 95 -33.82 14.25 -28.28
CA LEU A 95 -33.56 15.67 -28.42
C LEU A 95 -34.67 16.34 -29.24
N SER A 96 -35.08 17.52 -28.81
CA SER A 96 -35.97 18.36 -29.61
C SER A 96 -35.25 18.81 -30.89
N GLY A 97 -35.94 18.86 -32.02
CA GLY A 97 -35.36 19.29 -33.30
C GLY A 97 -34.73 20.70 -33.26
N ASP A 98 -35.24 21.59 -32.41
CA ASP A 98 -34.65 22.93 -32.22
C ASP A 98 -33.28 22.88 -31.54
N PHE A 99 -33.08 21.93 -30.62
CA PHE A 99 -31.78 21.73 -29.97
C PHE A 99 -30.79 21.00 -30.89
N ASP A 100 -31.28 20.05 -31.68
CA ASP A 100 -30.50 19.33 -32.68
C ASP A 100 -29.88 20.32 -33.70
N ARG A 101 -30.67 21.30 -34.16
CA ARG A 101 -30.19 22.39 -35.04
C ARG A 101 -29.13 23.29 -34.39
N LEU A 102 -29.09 23.40 -33.07
CA LEU A 102 -28.10 24.21 -32.34
C LEU A 102 -26.77 23.49 -32.14
N LEU A 103 -26.73 22.16 -32.26
CA LEU A 103 -25.51 21.37 -32.04
C LEU A 103 -24.51 21.47 -33.21
N GLY A 104 -24.97 21.89 -34.39
CA GLY A 104 -24.15 21.98 -35.61
C GLY A 104 -24.13 20.68 -36.42
N GLU A 105 -23.67 20.75 -37.68
CA GLU A 105 -23.72 19.63 -38.63
C GLU A 105 -22.81 18.45 -38.25
N ASP A 106 -21.75 18.70 -37.46
CA ASP A 106 -20.80 17.68 -37.03
C ASP A 106 -21.22 16.92 -35.75
N ALA A 107 -22.32 17.35 -35.10
CA ALA A 107 -22.77 16.72 -33.87
C ALA A 107 -23.64 15.49 -34.17
N ASP A 108 -23.22 14.33 -33.70
CA ASP A 108 -23.99 13.08 -33.77
C ASP A 108 -24.48 12.65 -32.38
N PRO A 109 -25.60 13.24 -31.88
CA PRO A 109 -26.16 12.87 -30.58
C PRO A 109 -26.66 11.41 -30.55
N ARG A 110 -27.01 10.83 -31.72
CA ARG A 110 -27.46 9.43 -31.81
C ARG A 110 -26.28 8.48 -31.70
N GLY A 111 -25.18 8.73 -32.39
CA GLY A 111 -23.92 7.97 -32.22
C GLY A 111 -23.37 8.07 -30.79
N CYS A 112 -23.55 9.23 -30.13
CA CYS A 112 -23.25 9.35 -28.69
C CYS A 112 -24.17 8.45 -27.82
N ALA A 113 -25.47 8.37 -28.14
CA ALA A 113 -26.39 7.47 -27.46
C ALA A 113 -26.05 5.98 -27.66
N ASP A 114 -25.53 5.61 -28.83
CA ASP A 114 -25.05 4.26 -29.12
C ASP A 114 -23.80 3.92 -28.31
N SER A 115 -22.86 4.87 -28.21
CA SER A 115 -21.67 4.74 -27.36
C SER A 115 -22.03 4.58 -25.87
N ILE A 116 -23.02 5.35 -25.39
CA ILE A 116 -23.56 5.19 -24.03
C ILE A 116 -24.22 3.82 -23.86
N THR A 117 -24.87 3.28 -24.89
CA THR A 117 -25.47 1.94 -24.83
C THR A 117 -24.40 0.86 -24.63
N LEU A 118 -23.22 1.00 -25.25
CA LEU A 118 -22.09 0.12 -24.98
C LEU A 118 -21.60 0.25 -23.53
N MET A 119 -21.47 1.47 -23.02
CA MET A 119 -21.09 1.70 -21.62
C MET A 119 -22.08 1.11 -20.61
N ILE A 120 -23.40 1.20 -20.89
CA ILE A 120 -24.44 0.56 -20.07
C ILE A 120 -24.22 -0.96 -20.02
N LYS A 121 -23.96 -1.61 -21.16
CA LYS A 121 -23.70 -3.07 -21.21
C LYS A 121 -22.45 -3.45 -20.40
N CYS A 122 -21.39 -2.65 -20.48
CA CYS A 122 -20.18 -2.86 -19.69
C CYS A 122 -20.46 -2.72 -18.19
N ALA A 123 -21.22 -1.69 -17.78
CA ALA A 123 -21.59 -1.47 -16.38
C ALA A 123 -22.53 -2.57 -15.85
N GLU A 124 -23.48 -3.05 -16.65
CA GLU A 124 -24.35 -4.19 -16.29
C GLU A 124 -23.54 -5.49 -16.13
N SER A 125 -22.55 -5.72 -17.02
CA SER A 125 -21.64 -6.86 -16.89
C SER A 125 -20.76 -6.75 -15.63
N ALA A 126 -20.27 -5.54 -15.32
CA ALA A 126 -19.53 -5.28 -14.10
C ALA A 126 -20.39 -5.52 -12.85
N ARG A 127 -21.68 -5.14 -12.88
CA ARG A 127 -22.65 -5.42 -11.80
C ARG A 127 -22.79 -6.92 -11.53
N CYS A 128 -22.93 -7.74 -12.57
CA CYS A 128 -22.93 -9.21 -12.41
C CYS A 128 -21.63 -9.73 -11.80
N ASN A 129 -20.49 -9.13 -12.16
CA ASN A 129 -19.19 -9.50 -11.61
C ASN A 129 -19.01 -9.10 -10.13
N ILE A 130 -19.69 -8.07 -9.64
CA ILE A 130 -19.71 -7.71 -8.20
C ILE A 130 -20.31 -8.86 -7.39
N ASP A 131 -21.37 -9.49 -7.90
CA ASP A 131 -22.06 -10.59 -7.23
C ASP A 131 -21.27 -11.91 -7.31
N LEU A 132 -20.52 -12.11 -8.40
CA LEU A 132 -19.67 -13.29 -8.62
C LEU A 132 -18.34 -13.24 -7.85
N LYS A 133 -17.88 -12.05 -7.43
CA LYS A 133 -16.76 -11.96 -6.49
C LYS A 133 -17.17 -12.65 -5.19
N LYS A 134 -16.57 -13.82 -4.90
CA LYS A 134 -16.56 -14.40 -3.54
C LYS A 134 -16.22 -13.30 -2.56
N ASP A 135 -16.72 -13.37 -1.34
CA ASP A 135 -16.43 -12.44 -0.23
C ASP A 135 -14.93 -12.43 0.14
N GLN A 136 -14.08 -11.99 -0.80
CA GLN A 136 -12.69 -11.63 -0.60
C GLN A 136 -12.57 -10.20 -0.04
N ALA A 137 -13.69 -9.61 0.37
CA ALA A 137 -13.67 -8.57 1.38
C ALA A 137 -13.23 -9.21 2.70
N ARG A 138 -11.95 -9.59 2.81
CA ARG A 138 -11.30 -9.74 4.11
C ARG A 138 -11.66 -8.50 4.89
N LYS A 139 -12.10 -8.64 6.14
CA LYS A 139 -12.38 -7.47 6.96
C LYS A 139 -11.16 -6.54 6.90
N PRO A 140 -11.32 -5.21 6.92
CA PRO A 140 -10.18 -4.29 6.81
C PRO A 140 -9.03 -4.62 7.77
N VAL A 141 -9.36 -5.17 8.96
CA VAL A 141 -8.39 -5.66 9.94
C VAL A 141 -7.65 -6.93 9.47
N GLU A 142 -8.35 -7.92 8.93
CA GLU A 142 -7.77 -9.17 8.41
C GLU A 142 -6.89 -8.89 7.19
N TRP A 143 -7.30 -7.94 6.33
CA TRP A 143 -6.49 -7.50 5.20
C TRP A 143 -5.22 -6.78 5.66
N LYS A 144 -5.33 -5.81 6.58
CA LYS A 144 -4.16 -5.13 7.15
C LYS A 144 -3.17 -6.10 7.79
N HIS A 145 -3.67 -7.08 8.54
CA HIS A 145 -2.84 -8.11 9.13
C HIS A 145 -2.16 -8.98 8.07
N TYR A 146 -2.88 -9.40 7.03
CA TYR A 146 -2.29 -10.15 5.91
C TYR A 146 -1.18 -9.37 5.19
N VAL A 147 -1.44 -8.08 4.89
CA VAL A 147 -0.46 -7.19 4.24
C VAL A 147 0.76 -6.99 5.15
N ALA A 148 0.56 -6.80 6.45
CA ALA A 148 1.64 -6.71 7.42
C ALA A 148 2.46 -8.01 7.48
N LEU A 149 1.81 -9.17 7.42
CA LEU A 149 2.44 -10.49 7.45
C LEU A 149 3.30 -10.75 6.20
N ASP A 150 2.75 -10.49 5.02
CA ASP A 150 3.50 -10.64 3.76
C ASP A 150 4.70 -9.69 3.70
N PHE A 151 4.51 -8.43 4.14
CA PHE A 151 5.60 -7.47 4.23
C PHE A 151 6.69 -7.93 5.22
N ALA A 152 6.31 -8.43 6.41
CA ALA A 152 7.25 -8.99 7.38
C ALA A 152 8.05 -10.17 6.82
N GLY A 153 7.40 -11.06 6.06
CA GLY A 153 8.06 -12.17 5.38
C GLY A 153 9.10 -11.70 4.36
N ARG A 154 8.75 -10.71 3.53
CA ARG A 154 9.65 -10.16 2.50
C ARG A 154 10.86 -9.44 3.08
N ILE A 155 10.66 -8.63 4.13
CA ILE A 155 11.77 -8.00 4.84
C ILE A 155 12.66 -9.06 5.50
N ALA A 156 12.08 -10.12 6.08
CA ALA A 156 12.87 -11.22 6.63
C ALA A 156 13.70 -11.99 5.58
N ILE A 157 13.27 -12.01 4.31
CA ILE A 157 14.08 -12.56 3.20
C ILE A 157 15.24 -11.62 2.91
N VAL A 158 14.98 -10.32 2.72
CA VAL A 158 16.06 -9.33 2.48
C VAL A 158 17.10 -9.37 3.59
N LEU A 159 16.68 -9.40 4.85
CA LEU A 159 17.62 -9.47 5.97
C LEU A 159 18.51 -10.73 5.91
N ARG A 160 17.95 -11.89 5.51
CA ARG A 160 18.73 -13.11 5.32
C ARG A 160 19.74 -13.00 4.17
N ASP A 161 19.38 -12.34 3.07
CA ASP A 161 20.27 -12.11 1.93
C ASP A 161 21.49 -11.24 2.32
N TYR A 162 21.32 -10.37 3.32
CA TYR A 162 22.37 -9.53 3.91
C TYR A 162 22.95 -10.11 5.22
N GLU A 163 22.80 -11.42 5.47
CA GLU A 163 23.33 -12.13 6.64
C GLU A 163 22.83 -11.63 8.02
N ILE A 164 21.77 -10.82 8.04
CA ILE A 164 21.10 -10.34 9.26
C ILE A 164 20.03 -11.36 9.66
N LYS A 165 20.18 -11.96 10.85
CA LYS A 165 19.17 -12.88 11.38
C LYS A 165 17.84 -12.15 11.65
N PRO A 166 16.73 -12.46 10.95
CA PRO A 166 15.44 -11.85 11.23
C PRO A 166 14.88 -12.43 12.54
N SER A 167 14.91 -11.63 13.61
CA SER A 167 14.44 -12.04 14.93
C SER A 167 13.26 -11.18 15.37
N ALA A 168 12.21 -11.80 15.92
CA ALA A 168 11.09 -11.08 16.53
C ALA A 168 11.45 -10.54 17.93
N THR A 169 12.27 -11.29 18.66
CA THR A 169 12.82 -10.88 19.95
C THR A 169 14.10 -10.09 19.76
N ALA A 170 14.44 -9.23 20.72
CA ALA A 170 15.76 -8.62 20.87
C ALA A 170 16.86 -9.58 20.38
N SER A 171 17.61 -9.21 19.34
CA SER A 171 18.86 -9.91 19.09
C SER A 171 19.87 -9.33 20.05
N THR A 172 20.57 -10.18 20.80
CA THR A 172 21.86 -9.85 21.42
C THR A 172 22.88 -9.56 20.31
N TYR A 173 22.72 -8.44 19.60
CA TYR A 173 23.86 -7.70 19.12
C TYR A 173 24.29 -6.85 20.31
N THR A 174 24.94 -7.51 21.26
CA THR A 174 25.81 -6.83 22.20
C THR A 174 26.74 -6.01 21.32
N ARG A 175 26.64 -4.68 21.41
CA ARG A 175 27.69 -3.79 20.97
C ARG A 175 28.94 -4.30 21.68
N MET A 176 29.80 -5.07 21.01
CA MET A 176 31.18 -5.25 21.43
C MET A 176 31.85 -3.89 21.23
N VAL A 177 31.48 -2.91 22.05
CA VAL A 177 32.37 -1.82 22.41
C VAL A 177 33.32 -2.45 23.41
N ASP A 178 34.61 -2.34 23.10
CA ASP A 178 35.72 -2.76 23.93
C ASP A 178 35.38 -2.88 25.42
N ILE A 179 35.30 -4.13 25.91
CA ILE A 179 35.50 -4.39 27.33
C ILE A 179 37.00 -4.23 27.59
N THR A 180 37.46 -2.99 27.57
CA THR A 180 38.65 -2.57 28.28
C THR A 180 38.22 -1.52 29.29
N GLN A 181 38.18 -1.95 30.56
CA GLN A 181 38.31 -1.14 31.77
C GLN A 181 37.49 0.15 31.83
N ASP A 182 36.39 0.18 32.58
CA ASP A 182 36.40 0.46 34.02
C ASP A 182 34.97 0.59 34.57
N LYS A 183 34.76 -0.04 35.73
CA LYS A 183 33.87 0.33 36.84
C LYS A 183 32.78 1.37 36.57
N ASN A 184 31.56 0.90 36.30
CA ASN A 184 30.33 1.26 37.02
C ASN A 184 29.14 0.58 36.35
N TYR A 185 28.71 -0.57 36.89
CA TYR A 185 27.43 -1.16 36.50
C TYR A 185 26.29 -0.36 37.15
N GLY A 186 25.92 0.75 36.52
CA GLY A 186 24.53 1.18 36.52
C GLY A 186 23.76 0.15 35.70
N ILE A 187 22.65 -0.35 36.24
CA ILE A 187 21.66 -1.08 35.46
C ILE A 187 21.09 -0.04 34.49
N GLU A 188 21.69 0.09 33.30
CA GLU A 188 21.12 0.87 32.21
C GLU A 188 19.86 0.15 31.76
N ASP A 189 18.77 0.87 31.92
CA ASP A 189 17.42 0.65 31.41
C ASP A 189 17.29 -0.54 30.45
N THR A 190 16.75 -1.66 30.93
CA THR A 190 16.33 -2.79 30.09
C THR A 190 15.09 -2.45 29.24
N SER A 191 14.67 -1.19 29.16
CA SER A 191 13.64 -0.74 28.24
C SER A 191 14.14 -0.88 26.80
N GLU A 192 13.49 -1.75 26.04
CA GLU A 192 13.42 -1.69 24.58
C GLU A 192 14.67 -2.11 23.79
N TYR A 193 15.17 -3.32 24.04
CA TYR A 193 15.90 -4.05 22.98
C TYR A 193 14.91 -4.51 21.89
N VAL A 194 14.55 -3.60 20.99
CA VAL A 194 13.77 -3.91 19.80
C VAL A 194 14.71 -4.48 18.74
N SER A 195 14.35 -5.64 18.17
CA SER A 195 15.14 -6.27 17.10
C SER A 195 15.29 -5.34 15.89
N CYS A 196 16.46 -5.39 15.23
CA CYS A 196 16.72 -4.64 14.00
C CYS A 196 15.62 -4.86 12.95
N ALA A 197 15.16 -6.11 12.80
CA ALA A 197 14.08 -6.45 11.88
C ALA A 197 12.76 -5.73 12.21
N VAL A 198 12.40 -5.63 13.50
CA VAL A 198 11.19 -4.93 13.95
C VAL A 198 11.33 -3.42 13.75
N LYS A 199 12.52 -2.85 13.98
CA LYS A 199 12.80 -1.43 13.71
C LYS A 199 12.66 -1.11 12.22
N ILE A 200 13.24 -1.92 11.35
CA ILE A 200 13.15 -1.76 9.89
C ILE A 200 11.69 -1.82 9.43
N LEU A 201 10.93 -2.83 9.89
CA LEU A 201 9.51 -2.95 9.58
C LEU A 201 8.74 -1.70 9.99
N LYS A 202 8.97 -1.22 11.22
CA LYS A 202 8.32 -0.04 11.75
C LYS A 202 8.65 1.23 10.97
N ILE A 203 9.93 1.46 10.67
CA ILE A 203 10.39 2.65 9.92
C ILE A 203 9.68 2.72 8.56
N ILE A 204 9.69 1.63 7.79
CA ILE A 204 9.10 1.59 6.45
C ILE A 204 7.57 1.67 6.52
N ALA A 205 6.96 0.93 7.45
CA ALA A 205 5.51 0.87 7.58
C ALA A 205 4.90 2.19 8.07
N ASP A 206 5.55 2.89 9.00
CA ASP A 206 5.12 4.20 9.47
C ASP A 206 5.14 5.23 8.34
N ASP A 207 6.17 5.20 7.48
CA ASP A 207 6.31 6.10 6.32
C ASP A 207 5.20 5.90 5.27
N VAL A 208 4.73 4.67 5.06
CA VAL A 208 3.59 4.35 4.16
C VAL A 208 2.21 4.39 4.83
N GLY A 209 2.15 4.73 6.13
CA GLY A 209 0.91 4.89 6.88
C GLY A 209 0.29 3.60 7.44
N LEU A 210 1.02 2.48 7.47
CA LEU A 210 0.66 1.28 8.23
C LEU A 210 1.26 1.35 9.64
N VAL A 211 0.68 2.22 10.46
CA VAL A 211 1.13 2.45 11.83
C VAL A 211 0.64 1.33 12.74
N LEU A 212 1.55 0.45 13.15
CA LEU A 212 1.31 -0.62 14.11
C LEU A 212 2.26 -0.48 15.31
N ALA A 213 1.84 -1.01 16.46
CA ALA A 213 2.69 -1.07 17.64
C ALA A 213 3.87 -2.03 17.41
N GLU A 214 5.00 -1.78 18.08
CA GLU A 214 6.18 -2.66 17.98
C GLU A 214 5.91 -4.09 18.42
N SER A 215 5.05 -4.29 19.42
CA SER A 215 4.59 -5.61 19.85
C SER A 215 3.84 -6.33 18.73
N THR A 216 3.02 -5.61 17.96
CA THR A 216 2.30 -6.17 16.81
C THR A 216 3.27 -6.56 15.69
N TRP A 217 4.30 -5.74 15.41
CA TRP A 217 5.34 -6.11 14.45
C TRP A 217 6.17 -7.31 14.89
N ARG A 218 6.46 -7.41 16.20
CA ARG A 218 7.10 -8.59 16.78
C ARG A 218 6.27 -9.85 16.55
N ASP A 219 4.98 -9.81 16.87
CA ASP A 219 4.10 -10.97 16.69
C ASP A 219 3.96 -11.34 15.20
N THR A 220 3.80 -10.33 14.34
CA THR A 220 3.70 -10.52 12.89
C THR A 220 4.99 -11.11 12.30
N LEU A 221 6.16 -10.66 12.74
CA LEU A 221 7.45 -11.23 12.30
C LEU A 221 7.65 -12.66 12.84
N ALA A 222 7.25 -12.93 14.08
CA ALA A 222 7.27 -14.28 14.64
C ALA A 222 6.35 -15.25 13.88
N GLU A 223 5.21 -14.75 13.40
CA GLU A 223 4.30 -15.51 12.55
C GLU A 223 4.88 -15.74 11.15
N ALA A 224 5.38 -14.68 10.50
CA ALA A 224 5.94 -14.75 9.15
C ALA A 224 7.14 -15.71 9.07
N THR A 225 7.96 -15.77 10.11
CA THR A 225 9.14 -16.66 10.18
C THR A 225 8.81 -18.12 10.50
N ARG A 226 7.58 -18.43 10.94
CA ARG A 226 7.09 -19.80 11.15
C ARG A 226 6.42 -20.40 9.92
N GLN A 227 6.00 -19.57 8.97
CA GLN A 227 5.41 -20.05 7.71
C GLN A 227 6.54 -20.54 6.78
N PRO A 228 6.44 -21.76 6.22
CA PRO A 228 7.48 -22.36 5.39
C PRO A 228 7.69 -21.65 4.05
#